data_AF-A0A9X0XLC4-F1
#
_entry.id   AF-A0A9X0XLC4-F1
#
_cell.length_a   1.000
_cell.length_b   1.000
_cell.length_c   1.000
_cell.angle_alpha   90.00
_cell.angle_beta   90.00
_cell.angle_gamma   90.00
#
_symmetry.space_group_name_H-M   'P 1'
#
loop_
_entity.id
_entity.type
_entity.pdbx_description
1 polymer ?
#
loop_
_entity_poly.entity_id
_entity_poly.type
_entity_poly.pdbx_seq_one_letter_code
_entity_poly.pdbx_strand_id
1 'polypeptide(L)'
;MFDVGLSELAVIAFIAVFVFGPDRLPDLARQAGRFLRQVRAMANSARDDLRKELGPDYADLELRDLDPRTIVRKHVLEAMDDDEDDDRADRDGAGGRHGRRPLDEGERPPYDAEAT
;
A
#
# COMPACT_ATOMS: atom_id res chain seq x y z
N MET A 1 -4.98 -8.18 25.64
CA MET A 1 -5.52 -7.72 26.94
C MET A 1 -6.78 -6.91 26.65
N PHE A 2 -7.88 -7.60 26.38
CA PHE A 2 -9.29 -7.16 26.26
C PHE A 2 -10.01 -8.42 25.81
N ASP A 3 -10.37 -9.27 26.77
CA ASP A 3 -11.18 -10.46 26.53
C ASP A 3 -12.64 -9.99 26.64
N VAL A 4 -13.18 -9.48 25.54
CA VAL A 4 -14.58 -9.04 25.48
C VAL A 4 -15.38 -10.19 24.90
N GLY A 5 -15.91 -11.02 25.79
CA GLY A 5 -16.86 -12.08 25.44
C GLY A 5 -18.27 -11.52 25.24
N LEU A 6 -19.18 -12.42 24.86
CA LEU A 6 -20.61 -12.10 24.76
C LEU A 6 -21.18 -11.61 26.10
N SER A 7 -20.69 -12.14 27.22
CA SER A 7 -21.04 -11.73 28.59
C SER A 7 -20.70 -10.27 28.87
N GLU A 8 -19.47 -9.86 28.59
CA GLU A 8 -18.96 -8.51 28.84
C GLU A 8 -19.71 -7.50 27.96
N LEU A 9 -19.97 -7.87 26.69
CA LEU A 9 -20.74 -7.05 25.76
C LEU A 9 -22.18 -6.82 26.26
N ALA A 10 -22.82 -7.83 26.86
CA ALA A 10 -24.15 -7.70 27.45
C ALA A 10 -24.15 -6.74 28.66
N VAL A 11 -23.11 -6.80 29.52
CA VAL A 11 -22.96 -5.87 30.66
C VAL A 11 -22.79 -4.43 30.16
N ILE A 12 -21.95 -4.20 29.16
CA ILE A 12 -21.75 -2.88 28.56
C ILE A 12 -23.06 -2.37 27.95
N ALA A 13 -23.79 -3.21 27.21
CA ALA A 13 -25.07 -2.85 26.63
C ALA A 13 -26.10 -2.48 27.71
N PHE A 14 -26.16 -3.23 28.81
CA PHE A 14 -27.03 -2.93 29.94
C PHE A 14 -26.70 -1.58 30.58
N ILE A 15 -25.42 -1.30 30.83
CA ILE A 15 -24.96 -0.01 31.37
C ILE A 15 -25.31 1.12 30.41
N ALA A 16 -25.08 0.94 29.11
CA ALA A 16 -25.45 1.94 28.10
C ALA A 16 -26.96 2.23 28.10
N VAL A 17 -27.79 1.18 28.18
CA VAL A 17 -29.25 1.33 28.28
C VAL A 17 -29.64 2.06 29.56
N PHE A 18 -28.99 1.78 30.69
CA PHE A 18 -29.28 2.43 31.95
C PHE A 18 -28.91 3.91 31.95
N VAL A 19 -27.75 4.27 31.40
CA VAL A 19 -27.25 5.65 31.37
C VAL A 19 -28.01 6.52 30.36
N PHE A 20 -28.22 6.02 29.15
CA PHE A 20 -28.81 6.79 28.06
C PHE A 20 -30.32 6.59 27.92
N GLY A 21 -30.85 5.47 28.41
CA GLY A 21 -32.23 5.04 28.24
C GLY A 21 -32.42 4.14 27.00
N PRO A 22 -33.28 3.11 27.08
CA PRO A 22 -33.53 2.19 25.96
C PRO A 22 -34.14 2.88 24.73
N ASP A 23 -34.91 3.96 24.94
CA ASP A 23 -35.56 4.69 23.86
C ASP A 23 -34.60 5.62 23.11
N ARG A 24 -33.52 6.09 23.76
CA ARG A 24 -32.57 7.07 23.17
C ARG A 24 -31.46 6.38 22.37
N LEU A 25 -31.00 5.21 22.81
CA LEU A 25 -29.96 4.44 22.13
C LEU A 25 -30.22 4.15 20.64
N PRO A 26 -31.42 3.69 20.21
CA PRO A 26 -31.67 3.45 18.79
C PRO A 26 -31.59 4.72 17.96
N ASP A 27 -32.01 5.87 18.51
CA ASP A 27 -31.90 7.15 17.83
C ASP A 27 -30.45 7.63 17.71
N LEU A 28 -29.63 7.43 18.75
CA LEU A 28 -28.20 7.71 18.71
C LEU A 28 -27.48 6.80 17.70
N ALA A 29 -27.78 5.50 17.69
CA ALA A 29 -27.23 4.56 16.73
C ALA A 29 -27.58 4.93 15.29
N ARG A 30 -28.82 5.34 15.03
CA ARG A 30 -29.26 5.84 13.71
C ARG A 30 -28.51 7.11 13.31
N GLN A 31 -28.30 8.05 14.24
CA GLN A 31 -27.54 9.27 13.98
C GLN A 31 -26.07 8.96 13.66
N ALA A 32 -25.40 8.14 14.47
CA ALA A 32 -24.04 7.70 14.23
C ALA A 32 -23.90 6.95 12.90
N GLY A 33 -24.85 6.07 12.57
CA GLY A 33 -24.88 5.36 11.30
C GLY A 33 -25.03 6.28 10.10
N ARG A 34 -25.90 7.29 10.17
CA ARG A 34 -26.05 8.31 9.12
C ARG A 34 -24.76 9.13 8.96
N PHE A 35 -24.16 9.55 10.07
CA PHE A 35 -22.90 10.29 10.06
C PHE A 35 -21.78 9.45 9.42
N LEU A 36 -21.62 8.19 9.83
CA LEU A 36 -20.61 7.30 9.27
C LEU A 36 -20.81 7.08 7.76
N ARG A 37 -22.06 6.94 7.31
CA ARG A 37 -22.40 6.84 5.88
C ARG A 37 -22.01 8.10 5.12
N GLN A 38 -22.25 9.27 5.68
CA GLN A 38 -21.89 10.55 5.07
C GLN A 38 -20.36 10.70 4.98
N VAL A 39 -19.64 10.38 6.06
CA VAL A 39 -18.17 10.37 6.07
C VAL A 39 -17.62 9.41 5.03
N ARG A 40 -18.17 8.19 4.94
CA ARG A 40 -17.77 7.20 3.93
C ARG A 40 -18.03 7.69 2.51
N ALA A 41 -19.18 8.31 2.27
CA ALA A 41 -19.51 8.87 0.96
C ALA A 41 -18.51 9.98 0.58
N MET A 42 -18.21 10.90 1.49
CA MET A 42 -17.22 11.96 1.29
C MET A 42 -15.82 11.40 1.00
N ALA A 43 -15.38 10.40 1.76
CA ALA A 43 -14.10 9.74 1.55
C ALA A 43 -14.02 9.05 0.17
N ASN A 44 -15.12 8.42 -0.27
CA ASN A 44 -15.20 7.81 -1.60
C ASN A 44 -15.15 8.87 -2.71
N SER A 45 -15.92 9.95 -2.58
CA SER A 45 -15.89 11.05 -3.57
C SER A 45 -14.50 11.68 -3.69
N ALA A 46 -13.84 11.95 -2.57
CA ALA A 46 -12.48 12.49 -2.58
C ALA A 46 -11.48 11.54 -3.27
N ARG A 47 -11.61 10.22 -3.05
CA ARG A 47 -10.81 9.21 -3.77
C ARG A 47 -11.10 9.21 -5.27
N ASP A 48 -12.37 9.32 -5.65
CA ASP A 48 -12.76 9.34 -7.06
C ASP A 48 -12.25 10.59 -7.77
N ASP A 49 -12.20 11.73 -7.08
CA ASP A 49 -11.65 12.98 -7.63
C ASP A 49 -10.12 12.91 -7.74
N LEU A 50 -9.42 12.37 -6.72
CA LEU A 50 -7.98 12.09 -6.78
C LEU A 50 -7.62 11.13 -7.94
N ARG A 51 -8.42 10.08 -8.15
CA ARG A 51 -8.25 9.13 -9.27
C ARG A 51 -8.39 9.81 -10.63
N LYS A 52 -9.30 10.77 -10.76
CA LYS A 52 -9.51 11.51 -12.02
C LYS A 52 -8.37 12.47 -12.33
N GLU A 53 -7.81 13.12 -11.30
CA GLU A 53 -6.79 14.15 -11.48
C GLU A 53 -5.36 13.59 -11.57
N LEU A 54 -5.04 12.55 -10.81
CA LEU A 54 -3.68 11.99 -10.71
C LEU A 54 -3.49 10.71 -11.53
N GLY A 55 -4.57 10.15 -12.09
CA GLY A 55 -4.54 8.88 -12.81
C GLY A 55 -4.70 7.66 -11.89
N PRO A 56 -4.95 6.47 -12.47
CA PRO A 56 -5.26 5.25 -11.72
C PRO A 56 -4.14 4.80 -10.78
N ASP A 57 -2.89 5.18 -11.04
CA ASP A 57 -1.71 4.72 -10.30
C ASP A 57 -1.62 5.26 -8.86
N TYR A 58 -2.30 6.37 -8.54
CA TYR A 58 -2.32 6.97 -7.20
C TYR A 58 -3.65 6.76 -6.46
N ALA A 59 -4.61 6.07 -7.09
CA ALA A 59 -5.96 5.89 -6.56
C ALA A 59 -6.07 4.76 -5.52
N ASP A 60 -5.09 3.85 -5.51
CA ASP A 60 -5.03 2.69 -4.62
C ASP A 60 -4.18 2.94 -3.37
N LEU A 61 -4.17 4.17 -2.86
CA LEU A 61 -3.81 4.44 -1.47
C LEU A 61 -4.91 3.85 -0.56
N GLU A 62 -4.92 2.54 -0.45
CA GLU A 62 -5.69 1.84 0.56
C GLU A 62 -5.17 2.28 1.93
N LEU A 63 -6.05 2.67 2.85
CA LEU A 63 -5.65 2.93 4.25
C LEU A 63 -5.00 1.69 4.92
N ARG A 64 -5.04 0.52 4.27
CA ARG A 64 -4.32 -0.71 4.65
C ARG A 64 -2.85 -0.74 4.22
N ASP A 65 -2.45 0.05 3.23
CA ASP A 65 -1.04 0.23 2.86
C ASP A 65 -0.31 1.21 3.80
N LEU A 66 -0.98 1.81 4.79
CA LEU A 66 -0.29 2.46 5.90
C LEU A 66 0.31 1.47 6.93
N ASP A 67 0.26 0.16 6.68
CA ASP A 67 1.09 -0.79 7.41
C ASP A 67 2.45 -0.91 6.70
N PRO A 68 3.54 -0.36 7.27
CA PRO A 68 4.85 -0.30 6.61
C PRO A 68 5.37 -1.68 6.21
N ARG A 69 4.90 -2.76 6.86
CA ARG A 69 5.30 -4.13 6.52
C ARG A 69 4.73 -4.60 5.19
N THR A 70 3.56 -4.11 4.80
CA THR A 70 2.90 -4.53 3.55
C THR A 70 3.53 -3.84 2.35
N ILE A 71 3.87 -2.54 2.46
CA ILE A 71 4.59 -1.79 1.43
C ILE A 71 5.99 -2.38 1.21
N VAL A 72 6.75 -2.61 2.29
CA VAL A 72 8.11 -3.19 2.17
C VAL A 72 8.04 -4.58 1.55
N ARG A 73 7.05 -5.41 1.93
CA ARG A 73 6.89 -6.75 1.34
C ARG A 73 6.59 -6.68 -0.16
N LYS A 74 5.72 -5.77 -0.61
CA LYS A 74 5.41 -5.58 -2.04
C LYS A 74 6.67 -5.15 -2.80
N HIS A 75 7.39 -4.12 -2.34
CA HIS A 75 8.61 -3.64 -2.99
C HIS A 75 9.77 -4.67 -2.98
N VAL A 76 9.89 -5.49 -1.93
CA VAL A 76 10.91 -6.54 -1.87
C VAL A 76 10.57 -7.70 -2.81
N LEU A 77 9.29 -8.11 -2.89
CA LEU A 77 8.86 -9.13 -3.84
C LEU A 77 9.02 -8.66 -5.30
N GLU A 78 8.67 -7.41 -5.58
CA GLU A 78 8.85 -6.80 -6.91
C GLU A 78 10.32 -6.72 -7.32
N ALA A 79 11.21 -6.33 -6.40
CA ALA A 79 12.66 -6.36 -6.64
C ALA A 79 13.20 -7.79 -6.87
N MET A 80 12.65 -8.80 -6.17
CA MET A 80 13.03 -10.21 -6.36
C MET A 80 12.52 -10.79 -7.69
N ASP A 81 11.32 -10.41 -8.13
CA ASP A 81 10.77 -10.82 -9.42
C ASP A 81 11.55 -10.15 -10.58
N ASP A 82 11.93 -8.87 -10.46
CA ASP A 82 12.80 -8.19 -11.42
C ASP A 82 14.18 -8.87 -11.53
N ASP A 83 14.78 -9.29 -10.42
CA ASP A 83 16.04 -10.05 -10.40
C ASP A 83 15.89 -11.45 -11.04
N GLU A 84 14.74 -12.14 -10.85
CA GLU A 84 14.46 -13.43 -11.47
C GLU A 84 14.24 -13.33 -13.00
N ASP A 85 13.66 -12.23 -13.48
CA ASP A 85 13.49 -11.98 -14.91
C ASP A 85 14.80 -11.52 -15.58
N ASP A 86 15.69 -10.81 -14.87
CA ASP A 86 17.04 -10.47 -15.37
C ASP A 86 17.95 -11.72 -15.42
N ASP A 87 17.84 -12.64 -14.44
CA ASP A 87 18.56 -13.93 -14.45
C ASP A 87 18.04 -14.90 -15.54
N ARG A 88 16.76 -14.82 -15.92
CA ARG A 88 16.18 -15.60 -17.03
C ARG A 88 16.47 -14.97 -18.40
N ALA A 89 16.40 -13.64 -18.51
CA ALA A 89 16.80 -12.90 -19.70
C ALA A 89 18.30 -13.07 -20.00
N ASP A 90 19.13 -13.25 -18.97
CA ASP A 90 20.55 -13.57 -19.13
C ASP A 90 20.84 -14.98 -19.61
N ARG A 91 20.04 -15.97 -19.17
CA ARG A 91 20.22 -17.36 -19.61
C ARG A 91 19.79 -17.57 -21.06
N ASP A 92 18.83 -16.80 -21.54
CA ASP A 92 18.30 -16.92 -22.90
C ASP A 92 18.77 -15.81 -23.87
N GLY A 93 19.46 -14.77 -23.39
CA GLY A 93 19.75 -13.55 -24.16
C GLY A 93 21.18 -13.00 -24.14
N ALA A 94 22.16 -13.57 -23.43
CA ALA A 94 23.49 -12.98 -23.33
C ALA A 94 24.48 -13.39 -24.45
N GLY A 95 24.10 -13.13 -25.70
CA GLY A 95 25.06 -12.71 -26.71
C GLY A 95 25.31 -11.21 -26.56
N GLY A 96 26.41 -10.81 -25.90
CA GLY A 96 26.87 -9.41 -25.90
C GLY A 96 27.17 -8.77 -24.55
N ARG A 97 27.80 -9.50 -23.61
CA ARG A 97 28.40 -8.88 -22.42
C ARG A 97 29.86 -8.53 -22.70
N HIS A 98 30.12 -7.33 -23.19
CA HIS A 98 31.43 -6.68 -23.04
C HIS A 98 31.62 -6.23 -21.58
N GLY A 99 31.64 -7.22 -20.68
CA GLY A 99 32.12 -7.06 -19.32
C GLY A 99 33.63 -7.18 -19.31
N ARG A 100 34.32 -6.03 -19.21
CA ARG A 100 35.65 -5.85 -18.61
C ARG A 100 36.61 -7.04 -18.77
N ARG A 101 37.01 -7.32 -20.00
CA ARG A 101 38.24 -8.09 -20.22
C ARG A 101 39.42 -7.16 -19.87
N PRO A 102 40.46 -7.65 -19.16
CA PRO A 102 41.69 -6.88 -19.01
C PRO A 102 42.20 -6.48 -20.40
N LEU A 103 42.58 -5.21 -20.56
CA LEU A 103 43.13 -4.70 -21.82
C LEU A 103 44.39 -5.48 -22.18
N ASP A 104 44.52 -5.90 -23.44
CA ASP A 104 45.72 -6.58 -23.91
C ASP A 104 46.89 -5.57 -23.99
N GLU A 105 48.13 -6.06 -23.85
CA GLU A 105 49.32 -5.21 -23.74
C GLU A 105 49.53 -4.36 -25.03
N GLY A 106 49.24 -3.05 -24.92
CA GLY A 106 49.29 -2.10 -26.05
C GLY A 106 47.93 -1.56 -26.49
N GLU A 107 46.82 -2.07 -25.96
CA GLU A 107 45.48 -1.57 -26.23
C GLU A 107 45.23 -0.26 -25.45
N ARG A 108 44.81 0.79 -26.17
CA ARG A 108 44.52 2.09 -25.56
C ARG A 108 43.06 2.13 -25.13
N PRO A 109 42.78 2.50 -23.87
CA PRO A 109 41.41 2.61 -23.42
C PRO A 109 40.65 3.68 -24.25
N PRO A 110 39.34 3.49 -24.46
CA PRO A 110 38.54 4.47 -25.17
C PRO A 110 38.59 5.81 -24.43
N TYR A 111 38.96 6.87 -25.13
CA TYR A 111 38.96 8.24 -24.57
C TYR A 111 37.78 9.03 -25.13
N ASP A 112 37.15 9.80 -24.26
CA ASP A 112 36.07 10.72 -24.61
C ASP A 112 36.67 12.09 -24.91
N ALA A 113 36.50 12.56 -26.16
CA ALA A 113 37.05 13.83 -26.62
C ALA A 113 36.19 15.04 -26.23
N GLU A 114 35.00 14.81 -25.65
CA GLU A 114 34.04 15.86 -25.30
C GLU A 114 34.07 16.27 -23.82
N ALA A 115 34.99 15.71 -23.03
CA ALA A 115 35.20 16.15 -21.65
C ALA A 115 35.96 17.50 -21.61
N THR A 116 35.24 18.60 -21.37
CA THR A 116 35.79 19.94 -21.07
C THR A 116 35.03 20.57 -19.91
#